data_AF-U7UJS4-F1
#
_entry.id   AF-U7UJS4-F1
#
_cell.length_a   1.000
_cell.length_b   1.000
_cell.length_c   1.000
_cell.angle_alpha   90.00
_cell.angle_beta   90.00
_cell.angle_gamma   90.00
#
_symmetry.space_group_name_H-M   'P 1'
#
loop_
_entity.id
_entity.type
_entity.pdbx_description
1 polymer ?
#
loop_
_entity_poly.entity_id
_entity_poly.type
_entity_poly.pdbx_seq_one_letter_code
_entity_poly.pdbx_strand_id
1 'polypeptide(L)'
;MLTPMDIHNKEFKKGMRGYNTEDVDSFLDGLAADYEKVYREYSELKDRCEKIQDKLAQYEKIEATMNSTLMLAQETAENVKVSARKEADLIIQEAENQKKQMLSETSLNMSTAQQDMDKLKAQTNAFRAKCRALLTSQLRLLDDMALDEANDAGAAEPVELAENKQE
;
A
#
# COMPACT_ATOMS: atom_id res chain seq x y z
N MET A 1 38.64 -52.21 -33.56
CA MET A 1 37.70 -53.13 -34.24
C MET A 1 38.15 -53.29 -35.67
N LEU A 2 37.95 -54.47 -36.26
CA LEU A 2 38.10 -54.67 -37.70
C LEU A 2 37.01 -53.89 -38.43
N THR A 3 37.36 -53.30 -39.55
CA THR A 3 36.43 -52.69 -40.51
C THR A 3 35.99 -53.73 -41.54
N PRO A 4 34.86 -53.51 -42.26
CA PRO A 4 34.50 -54.36 -43.39
C PRO A 4 35.64 -54.52 -44.41
N MET A 5 36.44 -53.46 -44.58
CA MET A 5 37.59 -53.46 -45.48
C MET A 5 38.76 -54.30 -44.96
N ASP A 6 38.93 -54.40 -43.63
CA ASP A 6 39.92 -55.29 -43.03
C ASP A 6 39.54 -56.78 -43.17
N ILE A 7 38.24 -57.07 -43.28
CA ILE A 7 37.73 -58.44 -43.56
C ILE A 7 37.96 -58.79 -45.02
N HIS A 8 37.67 -57.87 -45.95
CA HIS A 8 37.85 -58.09 -47.38
C HIS A 8 39.33 -58.22 -47.79
N ASN A 9 40.22 -57.43 -47.19
CA ASN A 9 41.65 -57.48 -47.48
C ASN A 9 42.41 -58.56 -46.69
N LYS A 10 41.70 -59.50 -46.03
CA LYS A 10 42.34 -60.46 -45.14
C LYS A 10 42.96 -61.62 -45.91
N GLU A 11 44.29 -61.69 -45.93
CA GLU A 11 45.00 -62.85 -46.45
C GLU A 11 45.27 -63.92 -45.38
N PHE A 12 45.07 -65.19 -45.76
CA PHE A 12 45.35 -66.35 -44.93
C PHE A 12 46.57 -67.15 -45.45
N LYS A 13 47.37 -67.70 -44.53
CA LYS A 13 48.52 -68.55 -44.89
C LYS A 13 48.03 -69.91 -45.39
N LYS A 14 48.59 -70.41 -46.49
CA LYS A 14 48.28 -71.74 -47.04
C LYS A 14 48.97 -72.85 -46.24
N GLY A 15 48.25 -73.93 -45.93
CA GLY A 15 48.75 -75.10 -45.21
C GLY A 15 48.40 -76.41 -45.94
N MET A 16 49.14 -77.49 -45.65
CA MET A 16 49.05 -78.78 -46.35
C MET A 16 47.69 -79.50 -46.22
N ARG A 17 46.86 -79.09 -45.26
CA ARG A 17 45.44 -79.42 -45.11
C ARG A 17 44.71 -78.16 -44.63
N GLY A 18 43.88 -77.55 -45.47
CA GLY A 18 43.17 -76.31 -45.17
C GLY A 18 41.79 -76.28 -45.82
N TYR A 19 41.00 -75.27 -45.47
CA TYR A 19 39.72 -75.00 -46.10
C TYR A 19 39.90 -74.62 -47.58
N ASN A 20 38.88 -74.88 -48.38
CA ASN A 20 38.84 -74.45 -49.78
C ASN A 20 38.83 -72.92 -49.82
N THR A 21 39.76 -72.32 -50.55
CA THR A 21 39.88 -70.87 -50.71
C THR A 21 38.64 -70.24 -51.32
N GLU A 22 38.00 -70.85 -52.33
CA GLU A 22 36.82 -70.27 -52.97
C GLU A 22 35.61 -70.20 -52.01
N ASP A 23 35.40 -71.25 -51.21
CA ASP A 23 34.32 -71.30 -50.22
C ASP A 23 34.56 -70.29 -49.08
N VAL A 24 35.82 -70.13 -48.67
CA VAL A 24 36.21 -69.15 -47.65
C VAL A 24 36.04 -67.71 -48.16
N ASP A 25 36.48 -67.42 -49.38
CA ASP A 25 36.34 -66.10 -49.99
C ASP A 25 34.87 -65.72 -50.15
N SER A 26 34.03 -66.63 -50.66
CA SER A 26 32.58 -66.39 -50.76
C SER A 26 31.91 -66.16 -49.41
N PHE A 27 32.36 -66.84 -48.34
CA PHE A 27 31.86 -66.59 -46.99
C PHE A 27 32.32 -65.24 -46.44
N LEU A 28 33.58 -64.87 -46.68
CA LEU A 28 34.15 -63.59 -46.24
C LEU A 28 33.49 -62.39 -46.94
N ASP A 29 33.12 -62.52 -48.22
CA ASP A 29 32.36 -61.49 -48.93
C ASP A 29 30.97 -61.27 -48.32
N GLY A 30 30.25 -62.36 -48.00
CA GLY A 30 28.97 -62.29 -47.30
C GLY A 30 29.12 -61.68 -45.90
N LEU A 31 30.14 -62.12 -45.16
CA LEU A 31 30.45 -61.58 -43.82
C LEU A 31 30.81 -60.09 -43.88
N ALA A 32 31.59 -59.66 -44.86
CA ALA A 32 31.98 -58.26 -45.02
C ALA A 32 30.75 -57.38 -45.31
N ALA A 33 29.83 -57.85 -46.17
CA ALA A 33 28.59 -57.15 -46.49
C ALA A 33 27.66 -57.01 -45.27
N ASP A 34 27.44 -58.09 -44.52
CA ASP A 34 26.62 -58.07 -43.31
C ASP A 34 27.25 -57.18 -42.22
N TYR A 35 28.57 -57.25 -42.08
CA TYR A 35 29.31 -56.45 -41.12
C TYR A 35 29.30 -54.96 -41.49
N GLU A 36 29.37 -54.62 -42.79
CA GLU A 36 29.19 -53.24 -43.27
C GLU A 36 27.79 -52.71 -42.92
N LYS A 37 26.75 -53.52 -43.11
CA LYS A 37 25.38 -53.14 -42.74
C LYS A 37 25.25 -52.85 -41.26
N VAL A 38 25.71 -53.77 -40.40
CA VAL A 38 25.69 -53.60 -38.93
C VAL A 38 26.53 -52.38 -38.50
N TYR A 39 27.69 -52.17 -39.12
CA TYR A 39 28.53 -51.01 -38.80
C TYR A 39 27.85 -49.68 -39.15
N ARG A 40 27.15 -49.62 -40.29
CA ARG A 40 26.39 -48.44 -40.71
C ARG A 40 25.23 -48.16 -39.75
N GLU A 41 24.44 -49.18 -39.41
CA GLU A 41 23.35 -49.07 -38.43
C GLU A 41 23.86 -48.65 -37.05
N TYR A 42 24.98 -49.20 -36.59
CA TYR A 42 25.62 -48.79 -35.34
C TYR A 42 26.03 -47.32 -35.35
N SER A 43 26.64 -46.84 -36.45
CA SER A 43 27.03 -45.43 -36.58
C SER A 43 25.81 -44.51 -36.55
N GLU A 44 24.74 -44.86 -37.28
CA GLU A 44 23.49 -44.09 -37.28
C GLU A 44 22.82 -44.06 -35.90
N LEU A 45 22.80 -45.20 -35.20
CA LEU A 45 22.23 -45.30 -33.87
C LEU A 45 23.06 -44.50 -32.86
N LYS A 46 24.39 -44.54 -32.96
CA LYS A 46 25.29 -43.75 -32.12
C LYS A 46 25.06 -42.25 -32.34
N ASP A 47 25.01 -41.79 -33.58
CA ASP A 47 24.72 -40.39 -33.92
C ASP A 47 23.35 -39.95 -33.38
N ARG A 48 22.35 -40.84 -33.42
CA ARG A 48 21.02 -40.58 -32.88
C ARG A 48 21.04 -40.48 -31.35
N CYS A 49 21.78 -41.34 -30.68
CA CYS A 49 21.97 -41.30 -29.23
C CYS A 49 22.64 -40.00 -28.79
N GLU A 50 23.71 -39.58 -29.47
CA GLU A 50 24.40 -38.32 -29.19
C GLU A 50 23.44 -37.13 -29.34
N LYS A 51 22.68 -37.07 -30.44
CA LYS A 51 21.66 -36.02 -30.65
C LYS A 51 20.56 -35.99 -29.58
N ILE A 52 20.15 -37.16 -29.07
CA ILE A 52 19.14 -37.25 -28.01
C ILE A 52 19.74 -36.79 -26.67
N GLN A 53 20.97 -37.17 -26.36
CA GLN A 53 21.67 -36.72 -25.16
C GLN A 53 21.85 -35.20 -25.14
N ASP A 54 22.24 -34.60 -26.27
CA ASP A 54 22.38 -33.14 -26.39
C ASP A 54 21.06 -32.41 -26.12
N LYS A 55 19.96 -32.92 -26.69
CA LYS A 55 18.62 -32.37 -26.43
C LYS A 55 18.19 -32.53 -24.98
N LEU A 56 18.48 -33.68 -24.38
CA LEU A 56 18.15 -33.92 -22.98
C LEU A 56 18.88 -32.94 -22.07
N ALA A 57 20.19 -32.75 -22.27
CA ALA A 57 20.98 -31.77 -21.54
C ALA A 57 20.45 -30.34 -21.72
N GLN A 58 19.98 -29.99 -22.92
CA GLN A 58 19.33 -28.71 -23.17
C GLN A 58 18.01 -28.58 -22.39
N TYR A 59 17.18 -29.61 -22.37
CA TYR A 59 15.92 -29.60 -21.62
C TYR A 59 16.14 -29.51 -20.11
N GLU A 60 17.10 -30.25 -19.56
CA GLU A 60 17.47 -30.16 -18.14
C GLU A 60 17.92 -28.74 -17.77
N LYS A 61 18.68 -28.07 -18.64
CA LYS A 61 19.09 -26.68 -18.42
C LYS A 61 17.90 -25.72 -18.46
N ILE A 62 16.96 -25.93 -19.38
CA ILE A 62 15.73 -25.12 -19.48
C ILE A 62 14.88 -25.34 -18.23
N GLU A 63 14.70 -26.58 -17.79
CA GLU A 63 13.96 -26.93 -16.57
C GLU A 63 14.58 -26.27 -15.33
N ALA A 64 15.89 -26.35 -15.16
CA ALA A 64 16.60 -25.72 -14.04
C ALA A 64 16.40 -24.20 -14.04
N THR A 65 16.47 -23.57 -15.21
CA THR A 65 16.25 -22.12 -15.37
C THR A 65 14.79 -21.75 -15.08
N MET A 66 13.84 -22.55 -15.56
CA MET A 66 12.41 -22.34 -15.35
C MET A 66 12.04 -22.48 -13.87
N ASN A 67 12.54 -23.52 -13.18
CA ASN A 67 12.35 -23.70 -11.75
C ASN A 67 12.93 -22.53 -10.94
N SER A 68 14.13 -22.07 -11.30
CA SER A 68 14.76 -20.90 -10.66
C SER A 68 13.92 -19.62 -10.87
N THR A 69 13.38 -19.45 -12.08
CA THR A 69 12.53 -18.29 -12.42
C THR A 69 11.20 -18.35 -11.68
N LEU A 70 10.58 -19.52 -11.56
CA LEU A 70 9.35 -19.73 -10.78
C LEU A 70 9.57 -19.42 -9.31
N MET A 71 10.68 -19.90 -8.73
CA MET A 71 11.04 -19.57 -7.35
C MET A 71 11.22 -18.06 -7.15
N LEU A 72 11.96 -17.39 -8.05
CA LEU A 72 12.16 -15.94 -7.99
C LEU A 72 10.83 -15.18 -8.10
N ALA A 73 9.94 -15.60 -8.99
CA ALA A 73 8.62 -15.02 -9.14
C ALA A 73 7.77 -15.19 -7.87
N GLN A 74 7.81 -16.38 -7.26
CA GLN A 74 7.11 -16.66 -6.01
C GLN A 74 7.65 -15.83 -4.84
N GLU A 75 8.98 -15.75 -4.69
CA GLU A 75 9.64 -14.94 -3.67
C GLU A 75 9.30 -13.45 -3.86
N THR A 76 9.37 -12.95 -5.09
CA THR A 76 9.01 -11.56 -5.41
C THR A 76 7.54 -11.28 -5.09
N ALA A 77 6.63 -12.19 -5.45
CA ALA A 77 5.21 -12.05 -5.15
C ALA A 77 4.94 -12.00 -3.64
N GLU A 78 5.60 -12.86 -2.85
CA GLU A 78 5.46 -12.83 -1.38
C GLU A 78 6.08 -11.57 -0.78
N ASN A 79 7.24 -11.13 -1.27
CA ASN A 79 7.88 -9.88 -0.84
C ASN A 79 7.01 -8.65 -1.12
N VAL A 80 6.36 -8.58 -2.29
CA VAL A 80 5.41 -7.52 -2.63
C VAL A 80 4.22 -7.54 -1.67
N LYS A 81 3.67 -8.72 -1.39
CA LYS A 81 2.53 -8.87 -0.48
C LYS A 81 2.88 -8.48 0.96
N VAL A 82 4.05 -8.88 1.46
CA VAL A 82 4.54 -8.49 2.80
C VAL A 82 4.77 -6.99 2.87
N SER A 83 5.39 -6.40 1.84
CA SER A 83 5.64 -4.96 1.78
C SER A 83 4.33 -4.16 1.75
N ALA A 84 3.37 -4.58 0.91
CA ALA A 84 2.06 -3.94 0.83
C ALA A 84 1.28 -4.02 2.15
N ARG A 85 1.35 -5.14 2.88
CA ARG A 85 0.75 -5.28 4.22
C ARG A 85 1.39 -4.31 5.21
N LYS A 86 2.71 -4.24 5.25
CA LYS A 86 3.44 -3.33 6.13
C LYS A 86 3.12 -1.87 5.83
N GLU A 87 3.03 -1.51 4.55
CA GLU A 87 2.65 -0.15 4.14
C GLU A 87 1.20 0.17 4.51
N ALA A 88 0.28 -0.77 4.33
CA ALA A 88 -1.11 -0.61 4.77
C ALA A 88 -1.21 -0.41 6.29
N ASP A 89 -0.47 -1.19 7.08
CA ASP A 89 -0.44 -1.05 8.54
C ASP A 89 0.09 0.33 8.96
N LEU A 90 1.14 0.83 8.29
CA LEU A 90 1.68 2.17 8.53
C LEU A 90 0.68 3.27 8.18
N ILE A 91 -0.03 3.15 7.05
CA ILE A 91 -1.06 4.11 6.64
C ILE A 91 -2.19 4.15 7.69
N ILE A 92 -2.63 2.99 8.18
CA ILE A 92 -3.67 2.91 9.21
C ILE A 92 -3.18 3.58 10.50
N GLN A 93 -1.96 3.27 10.93
CA GLN A 93 -1.37 3.84 12.15
C GLN A 93 -1.23 5.37 12.06
N GLU A 94 -0.76 5.87 10.92
CA GLU A 94 -0.63 7.30 10.65
C GLU A 94 -2.01 7.99 10.66
N ALA A 95 -3.00 7.41 9.98
CA ALA A 95 -4.37 7.92 9.98
C ALA A 95 -4.99 7.95 11.39
N GLU A 96 -4.73 6.93 12.21
CA GLU A 96 -5.18 6.91 13.61
C GLU A 96 -4.52 8.00 14.46
N ASN A 97 -3.23 8.24 14.27
CA ASN A 97 -2.50 9.29 14.97
C ASN A 97 -3.02 10.68 14.56
N GLN A 98 -3.19 10.93 13.27
CA GLN A 98 -3.74 12.18 12.76
C GLN A 98 -5.18 12.41 13.27
N LYS A 99 -6.01 11.36 13.26
CA LYS A 99 -7.36 11.42 13.85
C LYS A 99 -7.32 11.81 15.32
N LYS A 100 -6.43 11.19 16.12
CA LYS A 100 -6.28 11.51 17.55
C LYS A 100 -5.84 12.96 17.76
N GLN A 101 -4.88 13.44 16.98
CA GLN A 101 -4.43 14.84 17.04
C GLN A 101 -5.57 15.81 16.70
N MET A 102 -6.29 15.55 15.61
CA MET A 102 -7.43 16.38 15.18
C MET A 102 -8.54 16.42 16.23
N LEU A 103 -8.88 15.28 16.85
CA LEU A 103 -9.87 15.23 17.93
C LEU A 103 -9.40 16.01 19.17
N SER A 104 -8.13 15.88 19.54
CA SER A 104 -7.55 16.62 20.67
C SER A 104 -7.59 18.13 20.42
N GLU A 105 -7.18 18.57 19.23
CA GLU A 105 -7.21 19.99 18.84
C GLU A 105 -8.64 20.53 18.81
N THR A 106 -9.57 19.79 18.20
CA THR A 106 -10.98 20.17 18.14
C THR A 106 -11.59 20.27 19.54
N SER A 107 -11.29 19.32 20.43
CA SER A 107 -11.76 19.35 21.82
C SER A 107 -11.22 20.56 22.59
N LEU A 108 -9.95 20.92 22.38
CA LEU A 108 -9.34 22.09 23.00
C LEU A 108 -9.98 23.39 22.49
N ASN A 109 -10.18 23.50 21.18
CA ASN A 109 -10.85 24.64 20.56
C ASN A 109 -12.30 24.76 21.04
N MET A 110 -13.03 23.65 21.15
CA MET A 110 -14.39 23.62 21.65
C MET A 110 -14.47 24.07 23.12
N SER A 111 -13.54 23.61 23.97
CA SER A 111 -13.45 24.06 25.36
C SER A 111 -13.16 25.56 25.46
N THR A 112 -12.22 26.06 24.66
CA THR A 112 -11.87 27.49 24.64
C THR A 112 -13.03 28.34 24.16
N ALA A 113 -13.67 27.95 23.06
CA ALA A 113 -14.86 28.63 22.54
C ALA A 113 -16.01 28.62 23.55
N GLN A 114 -16.21 27.52 24.29
CA GLN A 114 -17.22 27.45 25.35
C GLN A 114 -16.91 28.42 26.49
N GLN A 115 -15.65 28.49 26.94
CA GLN A 115 -15.23 29.45 27.96
C GLN A 115 -15.45 30.89 27.52
N ASP A 116 -15.15 31.21 26.26
CA ASP A 116 -15.35 32.56 25.73
C ASP A 116 -16.83 32.91 25.56
N MET A 117 -17.67 31.93 25.17
CA MET A 117 -19.13 32.08 25.17
C MET A 117 -19.66 32.40 26.57
N ASP A 118 -19.16 31.71 27.60
CA ASP A 118 -19.61 31.92 28.98
C ASP A 118 -19.14 33.29 29.53
N LYS A 119 -17.90 33.70 29.21
CA LYS A 119 -17.41 35.06 29.51
C LYS A 119 -18.27 36.13 28.84
N LEU A 120 -18.60 35.97 27.56
CA LEU A 120 -19.39 36.94 26.81
C LEU A 120 -20.81 37.05 27.35
N LYS A 121 -21.43 35.93 27.71
CA LYS A 121 -22.74 35.92 28.41
C LYS A 121 -22.67 36.64 29.75
N ALA A 122 -21.65 36.39 30.56
CA ALA A 122 -21.46 37.07 31.84
C ALA A 122 -21.28 38.58 31.66
N GLN A 123 -20.46 39.01 30.70
CA GLN A 123 -20.28 40.43 30.36
C GLN A 123 -21.58 41.08 29.89
N THR A 124 -22.35 40.39 29.03
CA THR A 124 -23.66 40.87 28.55
C THR A 124 -24.66 41.05 29.70
N ASN A 125 -24.72 40.07 30.62
CA ASN A 125 -25.59 40.15 31.79
C ASN A 125 -25.17 41.28 32.74
N ALA A 126 -23.86 41.43 32.98
CA ALA A 126 -23.33 42.53 33.77
C ALA A 126 -23.61 43.89 33.15
N PHE A 127 -23.47 44.02 31.82
CA PHE A 127 -23.82 45.26 31.10
C PHE A 127 -25.32 45.57 31.21
N ARG A 128 -26.19 44.58 30.98
CA ARG A 128 -27.65 44.73 31.17
C ARG A 128 -28.00 45.18 32.59
N ALA A 129 -27.37 44.60 33.60
CA ALA A 129 -27.57 45.00 35.00
C ALA A 129 -27.12 46.45 35.25
N LYS A 130 -25.96 46.85 34.72
CA LYS A 130 -25.46 48.24 34.81
C LYS A 130 -26.41 49.24 34.15
N CYS A 131 -26.88 48.96 32.92
CA CYS A 131 -27.85 49.82 32.23
C CYS A 131 -29.15 49.95 33.04
N ARG A 132 -29.69 48.84 33.56
CA ARG A 132 -30.90 48.87 34.39
C ARG A 132 -30.69 49.68 35.66
N ALA A 133 -29.56 49.51 36.35
CA ALA A 133 -29.23 50.28 37.55
C ALA A 133 -29.13 51.78 37.24
N LEU A 134 -28.45 52.16 36.15
CA LEU A 134 -28.35 53.56 35.72
C LEU A 134 -29.73 54.16 35.41
N LEU A 135 -30.55 53.47 34.62
CA LEU A 135 -31.90 53.96 34.28
C LEU A 135 -32.79 54.07 35.52
N THR A 136 -32.73 53.11 36.43
CA THR A 136 -33.50 53.16 37.70
C THR A 136 -33.03 54.32 38.57
N SER A 137 -31.72 54.56 38.64
CA SER A 137 -31.16 55.72 39.34
C SER A 137 -31.65 57.03 38.73
N GLN A 138 -31.73 57.13 37.40
CA GLN A 138 -32.18 58.34 36.73
C GLN A 138 -33.69 58.57 36.86
N LEU A 139 -34.50 57.50 36.82
CA LEU A 139 -35.93 57.58 37.11
C LEU A 139 -36.18 58.07 38.53
N ARG A 140 -35.46 57.51 39.52
CA ARG A 140 -35.58 57.95 40.92
C ARG A 140 -35.25 59.43 41.08
N LEU A 141 -34.21 59.93 40.42
CA LEU A 141 -33.87 61.36 40.45
C LEU A 141 -35.01 62.23 39.87
N LEU A 142 -35.67 61.78 38.79
CA LEU A 142 -36.81 62.50 38.23
C LEU A 142 -38.04 62.45 39.14
N ASP A 143 -38.31 61.31 39.77
CA ASP A 143 -39.40 61.16 40.74
C ASP A 143 -39.17 62.05 41.97
N ASP A 144 -37.93 62.10 42.49
CA ASP A 144 -37.55 62.98 43.60
C ASP A 144 -37.71 64.47 43.21
N MET A 145 -37.32 64.86 41.98
CA MET A 145 -37.53 66.22 41.47
C MET A 145 -39.02 66.58 41.32
N ALA A 146 -39.85 65.65 40.85
CA ALA A 146 -41.29 65.86 40.72
C ALA A 146 -41.98 65.99 42.09
N LEU A 147 -41.48 65.28 43.11
CA LEU A 147 -41.95 65.41 44.49
C LEU A 147 -41.60 66.78 45.08
N ASP A 148 -40.40 67.30 44.81
CA ASP A 148 -40.00 68.65 45.22
C ASP A 148 -40.85 69.73 44.53
N GLU A 149 -41.14 69.60 43.23
CA GLU A 149 -42.04 70.51 42.50
C GLU A 149 -43.50 70.46 43.03
N ALA A 150 -44.01 69.27 43.38
CA ALA A 150 -45.34 69.12 43.97
C ALA A 150 -45.44 69.72 45.38
N ASN A 151 -44.34 69.69 46.13
CA ASN A 151 -44.27 70.28 47.47
C ASN A 151 -44.19 71.81 47.41
N ASP A 152 -43.47 72.36 46.42
CA ASP A 152 -43.44 73.82 46.15
C ASP A 152 -44.79 74.34 45.62
N ALA A 153 -45.49 73.56 44.79
CA ALA A 153 -46.83 73.93 44.29
C ALA A 153 -47.93 73.86 45.37
N GLY A 154 -47.74 73.05 46.41
CA GLY A 154 -48.65 72.97 47.57
C GLY A 154 -48.53 74.14 48.55
N ALA A 155 -47.49 74.97 48.43
CA ALA A 155 -47.23 76.11 49.32
C ALA A 155 -47.81 77.45 48.82
N ALA A 156 -48.50 77.47 47.67
CA ALA A 156 -49.18 78.67 47.18
C ALA A 156 -50.56 78.84 47.85
N GLU A 157 -50.59 79.45 49.04
CA GLU A 157 -51.83 79.95 49.66
C GLU A 157 -52.42 81.16 48.89
N PRO A 158 -53.76 81.29 48.86
CA PRO A 158 -54.47 82.28 48.05
C PRO A 158 -54.39 83.71 48.60
N VAL A 159 -54.37 84.66 47.67
CA VAL A 159 -54.47 86.11 47.87
C VAL A 159 -55.76 86.49 48.63
N GLU A 160 -55.64 87.21 49.75
CA GLU A 160 -56.71 88.06 50.30
C GLU A 160 -56.31 89.54 50.23
N LEU A 161 -57.11 90.32 49.51
CA LEU A 161 -57.13 91.79 49.53
C LEU A 161 -57.88 92.28 50.78
N ALA A 162 -57.30 93.20 51.54
CA ALA A 162 -58.02 94.18 52.38
C ALA A 162 -57.11 95.41 52.56
N GLU A 163 -57.31 96.45 51.75
CA GLU A 163 -58.09 97.65 52.08
C GLU A 163 -57.45 98.59 53.12
N ASN A 164 -57.11 99.75 52.56
CA ASN A 164 -56.60 101.01 53.07
C ASN A 164 -57.52 101.70 54.10
N LYS A 165 -56.97 102.30 55.18
CA LYS A 165 -57.35 103.62 55.77
C LYS A 165 -56.57 103.94 57.06
N GLN A 166 -55.73 104.99 57.04
CA GLN A 166 -55.90 106.32 57.70
C GLN A 166 -55.71 106.35 59.22
N GLU A 167 -54.64 107.02 59.69
CA GLU A 167 -54.65 108.42 60.20
C GLU A 167 -53.25 109.03 60.13
#